data_AF-X0T185-F1
#
_entry.id   AF-X0T185-F1
#
_cell.length_a   1.000
_cell.length_b   1.000
_cell.length_c   1.000
_cell.angle_alpha   90.00
_cell.angle_beta   90.00
_cell.angle_gamma   90.00
#
_symmetry.space_group_name_H-M   'P 1'
#
loop_
_entity.id
_entity.type
_entity.pdbx_description
1 polymer ?
#
loop_
_entity_poly.entity_id
_entity_poly.type
_entity_poly.pdbx_seq_one_letter_code
_entity_poly.pdbx_strand_id
1 'polypeptide(L)' 'MSAVVSETSGTAYSIFAPVLTSLAEQDIKVYGKTGSTEKPDHAWFAGFATDGTNRSIAIAVVVEGGQ' A
#
# COMPACT_ATOMS: atom_id res chain seq x y z
N MET A 1 -6.30 2.42 -7.51
CA MET A 1 -5.45 1.83 -6.45
C MET A 1 -4.86 2.85 -5.47
N SER A 2 -5.07 4.18 -5.64
CA SER A 2 -4.61 5.15 -4.63
C SER A 2 -5.52 5.17 -3.39
N ALA A 3 -6.84 5.17 -3.59
CA ALA A 3 -7.84 5.22 -2.51
C ALA A 3 -7.62 4.22 -1.36
N VAL A 4 -7.15 3.01 -1.66
CA VAL A 4 -6.91 1.96 -0.66
C VAL A 4 -5.89 2.38 0.40
N VAL A 5 -4.90 3.18 0.00
CA VAL A 5 -3.82 3.66 0.87
C VAL A 5 -4.04 5.10 1.34
N SER A 6 -4.87 5.90 0.64
CA SER A 6 -4.99 7.35 0.88
C SER A 6 -6.33 7.86 1.38
N GLU A 7 -7.42 7.12 1.20
CA GLU A 7 -8.76 7.54 1.65
C GLU A 7 -9.13 6.89 2.97
N THR A 8 -9.92 7.56 3.82
CA THR A 8 -10.31 7.05 5.15
C THR A 8 -11.09 5.73 5.12
N SER A 9 -11.74 5.42 3.99
CA SER A 9 -12.42 4.14 3.73
C SER A 9 -11.49 3.04 3.20
N GLY A 10 -10.24 3.37 2.88
CA GLY A 10 -9.23 2.48 2.33
C GLY A 10 -8.75 1.44 3.35
N THR A 11 -8.67 0.18 2.92
CA THR A 11 -8.30 -0.94 3.78
C THR A 11 -6.85 -0.89 4.29
N ALA A 12 -5.98 -0.07 3.71
CA ALA A 12 -4.62 0.17 4.19
C ALA A 12 -4.41 1.58 4.76
N TYR A 13 -5.47 2.39 4.85
CA TYR A 13 -5.36 3.81 5.20
C TYR A 13 -4.67 4.03 6.54
N SER A 14 -5.05 3.31 7.59
CA SER A 14 -4.48 3.50 8.94
C SER A 14 -2.97 3.25 9.01
N ILE A 15 -2.44 2.40 8.12
CA ILE A 15 -1.01 2.09 8.04
C ILE A 15 -0.24 3.15 7.25
N PHE A 16 -0.83 3.68 6.17
CA PHE A 16 -0.17 4.67 5.31
C PHE A 16 -0.37 6.11 5.80
N ALA A 17 -1.51 6.43 6.42
CA ALA A 17 -1.87 7.79 6.85
C ALA A 17 -0.77 8.52 7.64
N PRO A 18 -0.03 7.87 8.57
CA PRO A 18 1.05 8.54 9.29
C PRO A 18 2.21 9.02 8.42
N VAL A 19 2.41 8.44 7.23
CA VAL A 19 3.55 8.75 6.34
C VAL A 19 3.16 9.47 5.05
N LEU A 20 1.88 9.53 4.69
CA LEU A 20 1.41 10.12 3.41
C LEU A 20 1.89 11.56 3.22
N THR A 21 1.87 12.40 4.25
CA THR A 21 2.35 13.79 4.16
C THR A 21 3.84 13.82 3.81
N SER A 22 4.67 13.05 4.51
CA SER A 22 6.12 13.01 4.28
C SER A 22 6.50 12.45 2.89
N LEU A 23 5.69 11.53 2.36
CA LEU A 23 5.86 10.98 1.01
C LEU A 23 5.47 12.03 -0.03
N ALA A 24 4.35 12.73 0.17
CA ALA A 24 3.91 13.80 -0.73
C ALA A 24 4.90 14.97 -0.78
N GLU A 25 5.52 15.35 0.35
CA GLU A 25 6.59 16.36 0.41
C GLU A 25 7.84 15.97 -0.41
N GLN A 26 8.04 14.67 -0.65
CA GLN A 26 9.10 14.13 -1.49
C GLN A 26 8.64 13.85 -2.94
N ASP A 27 7.43 14.29 -3.31
CA ASP A 27 6.76 13.99 -4.58
C ASP A 27 6.62 12.48 -4.85
N ILE A 28 6.47 11.69 -3.78
CA ILE A 28 6.24 10.24 -3.84
C ILE A 28 4.73 9.97 -3.77
N LYS A 29 4.22 9.28 -4.79
CA LYS A 29 2.84 8.80 -4.87
C LYS A 29 2.80 7.30 -4.66
N VAL A 30 1.91 6.84 -3.78
CA VAL A 30 1.77 5.42 -3.46
C VAL A 30 0.40 4.90 -3.91
N TYR A 31 0.43 3.67 -4.42
CA TYR A 31 -0.72 2.93 -4.87
C TYR A 31 -0.62 1.51 -4.31
N GLY A 32 -1.74 0.91 -3.97
CA GLY A 32 -1.72 -0.48 -3.54
C GLY A 32 -3.09 -1.10 -3.36
N LYS A 33 -3.05 -2.38 -3.02
CA LYS A 33 -4.21 -3.17 -2.65
C LYS A 33 -3.82 -4.15 -1.54
N THR A 34 -4.71 -4.29 -0.56
CA THR A 34 -4.68 -5.40 0.38
C THR A 34 -5.59 -6.52 -0.09
N GLY A 35 -5.29 -7.73 0.33
CA GLY A 35 -6.25 -8.81 0.30
C GLY A 35 -5.89 -9.91 1.27
N SER A 36 -6.78 -10.89 1.29
CA SER A 36 -6.67 -12.10 2.08
C SER A 36 -7.11 -13.29 1.24
N THR A 37 -6.63 -14.47 1.60
CA THR A 37 -7.15 -15.75 1.11
C THR A 37 -7.69 -16.56 2.27
N GLU A 38 -8.62 -17.45 2.00
CA GLU A 38 -9.12 -18.43 2.96
C GLU A 38 -8.76 -19.82 2.41
N LYS A 39 -8.04 -20.63 3.21
CA LYS A 39 -7.57 -21.98 2.85
C LYS A 39 -6.52 -22.03 1.70
N PRO A 40 -5.25 -21.72 1.96
CA PRO A 40 -4.68 -21.33 3.25
C PRO A 40 -4.99 -19.87 3.61
N ASP A 41 -4.99 -19.58 4.91
CA ASP A 41 -5.17 -18.22 5.41
C ASP A 41 -3.87 -17.43 5.21
N HIS A 42 -3.93 -16.40 4.37
CA HIS A 42 -2.83 -15.48 4.11
C HIS A 42 -3.33 -14.05 4.09
N ALA A 43 -2.51 -13.12 4.57
CA ALA A 43 -2.69 -11.69 4.37
C ALA A 43 -1.64 -11.18 3.37
N TRP A 44 -2.02 -10.28 2.48
CA TRP A 44 -1.10 -9.72 1.51
C TRP A 44 -1.35 -8.24 1.23
N PHE A 45 -0.26 -7.58 0.81
CA PHE A 45 -0.28 -6.25 0.22
C PHE A 45 0.55 -6.27 -1.06
N ALA A 46 0.00 -5.70 -2.13
CA ALA A 46 0.74 -5.43 -3.36
C ALA A 46 0.56 -3.96 -3.72
N GLY A 47 1.67 -3.29 -4.04
CA GLY A 47 1.65 -1.88 -4.35
C GLY A 47 2.87 -1.41 -5.13
N PHE A 48 2.80 -0.16 -5.56
CA PHE A 48 3.90 0.52 -6.21
C PHE A 48 3.93 1.99 -5.80
N ALA A 49 5.10 2.59 -5.92
CA ALA A 49 5.29 4.01 -5.71
C ALA A 49 6.08 4.62 -6.86
N THR A 50 5.77 5.88 -7.17
CA THR A 50 6.45 6.68 -8.18
C THR A 50 6.90 8.00 -7.59
N ASP A 51 8.08 8.49 -7.97
CA ASP A 51 8.52 9.86 -7.62
C ASP A 51 8.36 10.85 -8.78
N GLY A 52 8.57 12.14 -8.51
CA GLY A 52 8.56 13.22 -9.51
C GLY A 52 9.59 13.10 -10.63
N THR A 53 10.59 12.23 -10.48
CA THR A 53 11.62 11.95 -11.48
C THR A 53 11.32 10.70 -12.32
N ASN A 54 10.09 10.18 -12.20
CA ASN A 54 9.60 9.01 -12.92
C ASN A 54 10.31 7.71 -12.54
N ARG A 55 10.93 7.66 -11.36
CA ARG A 55 11.44 6.40 -10.78
C ARG A 55 10.30 5.65 -10.14
N SER A 56 10.36 4.32 -10.21
CA SER A 56 9.30 3.44 -9.73
C SER A 56 9.87 2.31 -8.87
N ILE A 57 9.16 1.96 -7.81
CA ILE A 57 9.38 0.72 -7.05
C ILE A 57 8.05 -0.03 -6.94
N ALA A 58 8.09 -1.35 -7.06
CA ALA A 58 6.96 -2.24 -6.79
C ALA A 58 7.31 -3.18 -5.64
N ILE A 59 6.35 -3.40 -4.74
CA ILE A 59 6.50 -4.27 -3.57
C ILE A 59 5.29 -5.19 -3.49
N ALA A 60 5.55 -6.46 -3.21
CA ALA A 60 4.56 -7.44 -2.81
C ALA A 60 5.00 -8.08 -1.50
N VAL A 61 4.10 -8.10 -0.51
CA VAL A 61 4.32 -8.73 0.79
C VAL A 61 3.21 -9.75 1.00
N VAL A 62 3.59 -10.96 1.38
CA VAL A 62 2.67 -12.03 1.80
C VAL A 62 3.08 -12.47 3.19
N VAL A 63 2.09 -12.58 4.08
CA VAL A 63 2.24 -13.13 5.41
C VAL A 63 1.43 -14.42 5.46
N GLU A 64 2.15 -15.55 5.47
CA GLU A 64 1.53 -16.87 5.65
C GLU A 64 0.94 -16.97 7.06
N GLY A 65 -0.31 -17.43 7.19
CA GLY A 65 -1.06 -17.43 8.45
C GLY A 65 -1.44 -16.03 8.95
N GLY A 66 -1.25 -14.99 8.13
CA GLY A 66 -1.66 -13.62 8.46
C GLY A 66 -3.17 -13.46 8.42
N GLN A 67 -3.71 -12.68 9.36
CA GLN A 67 -5.10 -12.23 9.43
C GLN A 67 -5.17 -10.71 9.39
#